data_AF-A0A1I1IIM2-F1
#
_entry.id   AF-A0A1I1IIM2-F1
#
_cell.length_a   1.000
_cell.length_b   1.000
_cell.length_c   1.000
_cell.angle_alpha   90.00
_cell.angle_beta   90.00
_cell.angle_gamma   90.00
#
_symmetry.space_group_name_H-M   'P 1'
#
loop_
_entity.id
_entity.type
_entity.pdbx_description
1 polymer ?
#
loop_
_entity_poly.entity_id
_entity_poly.type
_entity_poly.pdbx_seq_one_letter_code
_entity_poly.pdbx_strand_id
1 'polypeptide(L)'
;MEIIDFSWDLESVGWTYEGKEVQVALSNINFANLDADENYIYIVCGENFSENQIHFLTFDGKEILAYDKTSGSITWEFDGKTEVQCEHLENARLYIMESLIMAIAADGQGNTKLIGWRLDGTLAFETAAPPEYKLSYLSSVDKKPTVVCEGSPAKADKYGRNTWHFSIDAATGELIKSELAH
;
A
#
# COMPACT_ATOMS: atom_id res chain seq x y z
N MET A 1 20.83 9.71 -6.22
CA MET A 1 19.56 10.46 -6.32
C MET A 1 19.37 11.11 -4.98
N GLU A 2 19.32 12.44 -4.93
CA GLU A 2 19.39 13.19 -3.68
C GLU A 2 18.11 14.02 -3.53
N ILE A 3 17.43 13.79 -2.40
CA ILE A 3 16.35 14.63 -1.92
C ILE A 3 16.87 15.33 -0.68
N ILE A 4 16.71 16.64 -0.65
CA ILE A 4 17.10 17.48 0.48
C ILE A 4 15.92 18.34 0.90
N ASP A 5 16.01 18.85 2.12
CA ASP A 5 15.02 19.76 2.72
C ASP A 5 13.60 19.18 2.76
N PHE A 6 13.48 17.85 2.87
CA PHE A 6 12.20 17.18 3.05
C PHE A 6 11.57 17.62 4.38
N SER A 7 10.38 18.21 4.29
CA SER A 7 9.62 18.70 5.43
C SER A 7 8.13 18.66 5.14
N TRP A 8 7.32 18.63 6.19
CA TRP A 8 5.87 18.69 6.09
C TRP A 8 5.26 19.32 7.33
N ASP A 9 4.07 19.89 7.16
CA ASP A 9 3.19 20.37 8.21
C ASP A 9 1.77 19.84 7.96
N LEU A 10 0.77 20.39 8.63
CA LEU A 10 -0.62 19.91 8.52
C LEU A 10 -1.26 20.16 7.15
N GLU A 11 -0.71 21.06 6.33
CA GLU A 11 -1.33 21.54 5.09
C GLU A 11 -0.44 21.35 3.85
N SER A 12 0.83 20.98 4.03
CA SER A 12 1.75 20.77 2.92
C SER A 12 2.90 19.84 3.24
N VAL A 13 3.44 19.24 2.17
CA VAL A 13 4.74 18.57 2.15
C VAL A 13 5.61 19.24 1.09
N GLY A 14 6.91 19.39 1.37
CA GLY A 14 7.86 20.03 0.46
C GLY A 14 9.23 19.37 0.51
N TRP A 15 9.94 19.40 -0.62
CA TRP A 15 11.29 18.88 -0.76
C TRP A 15 11.97 19.44 -2.01
N THR A 16 13.29 19.30 -2.10
CA THR A 16 14.05 19.60 -3.32
C THR A 16 14.48 18.31 -4.02
N TYR A 17 14.18 18.20 -5.31
CA TYR A 17 14.57 17.08 -6.17
C TYR A 17 15.22 17.61 -7.46
N GLU A 18 16.43 17.14 -7.77
CA GLU A 18 17.22 17.59 -8.93
C GLU A 18 17.34 19.13 -9.04
N GLY A 19 17.48 19.80 -7.88
CA GLY A 19 17.59 21.26 -7.79
C GLY A 19 16.28 22.01 -8.03
N LYS A 20 15.15 21.31 -8.13
CA LYS A 20 13.80 21.90 -8.22
C LYS A 20 13.07 21.70 -6.90
N GLU A 21 12.50 22.78 -6.39
CA GLU A 21 11.60 22.74 -5.25
C GLU A 21 10.26 22.14 -5.69
N VAL A 22 9.78 21.17 -4.93
CA VAL A 22 8.49 20.52 -5.08
C VAL A 22 7.70 20.77 -3.80
N GLN A 23 6.47 21.22 -3.95
CA GLN A 23 5.55 21.44 -2.84
C GLN A 23 4.17 20.93 -3.23
N VAL A 24 3.56 20.16 -2.34
CA VAL A 24 2.23 19.59 -2.53
C VAL A 24 1.36 20.00 -1.35
N ALA A 25 0.21 20.61 -1.67
CA ALA A 25 -0.78 21.01 -0.68
C ALA A 25 -1.79 19.88 -0.47
N LEU A 26 -1.86 19.36 0.75
CA LEU A 26 -2.81 18.35 1.21
C LEU A 26 -3.22 18.72 2.63
N SER A 27 -4.51 18.72 2.92
CA SER A 27 -5.00 19.07 4.25
C SER A 27 -5.01 17.88 5.20
N ASN A 28 -4.85 18.16 6.49
CA ASN A 28 -4.86 17.19 7.58
C ASN A 28 -3.77 16.11 7.46
N ILE A 29 -2.55 16.48 7.06
CA ILE A 29 -1.41 15.56 7.03
C ILE A 29 -1.07 15.13 8.46
N ASN A 30 -1.17 13.83 8.73
CA ASN A 30 -0.77 13.23 10.00
C ASN A 30 0.68 12.74 9.95
N PHE A 31 1.15 12.35 8.75
CA PHE A 31 2.47 11.78 8.55
C PHE A 31 2.89 11.90 7.09
N ALA A 32 4.16 12.19 6.84
CA ALA A 32 4.78 12.00 5.53
C ALA A 32 6.19 11.41 5.68
N ASN A 33 6.55 10.51 4.76
CA ASN A 33 7.85 9.84 4.73
C ASN A 33 8.39 9.73 3.31
N LEU A 34 9.72 9.78 3.22
CA LEU A 34 10.48 9.49 2.02
C LEU A 34 10.92 8.02 2.04
N ASP A 35 10.50 7.23 1.05
CA ASP A 35 10.98 5.87 0.82
C ASP A 35 11.96 5.86 -0.35
N ALA A 36 13.25 5.97 -0.04
CA ALA A 36 14.31 6.04 -1.05
C ALA A 36 14.56 4.69 -1.74
N ASP A 37 14.21 3.57 -1.09
CA ASP A 37 14.41 2.24 -1.66
C ASP A 37 13.34 1.94 -2.72
N GLU A 38 12.10 2.33 -2.44
CA GLU A 38 10.96 2.13 -3.33
C GLU A 38 10.66 3.34 -4.25
N ASN A 39 11.38 4.45 -4.06
CA ASN A 39 11.35 5.67 -4.89
C ASN A 39 10.02 6.43 -4.88
N TYR A 40 9.42 6.61 -3.69
CA TYR A 40 8.22 7.44 -3.53
C TYR A 40 8.21 8.23 -2.22
N ILE A 41 7.34 9.23 -2.16
CA ILE A 41 6.92 9.91 -0.93
C ILE A 41 5.55 9.38 -0.55
N TYR A 42 5.43 8.91 0.69
CA TYR A 42 4.20 8.37 1.26
C TYR A 42 3.62 9.38 2.24
N ILE A 43 2.35 9.75 2.05
CA ILE A 43 1.65 10.75 2.85
C ILE A 43 0.36 10.14 3.38
N VAL A 44 0.10 10.35 4.67
CA VAL A 44 -1.11 9.93 5.36
C VAL A 44 -1.85 11.16 5.85
N CYS A 45 -3.11 11.27 5.44
CA CYS A 45 -4.00 12.36 5.76
C CYS A 45 -5.26 11.85 6.47
N GLY A 46 -5.82 12.67 7.35
CA GLY A 46 -7.13 12.44 7.95
C GLY A 46 -7.38 13.25 9.23
N GLU A 47 -8.64 13.56 9.49
CA GLU A 47 -9.03 14.30 10.69
C GLU A 47 -8.83 13.47 11.96
N ASN A 48 -8.51 14.13 13.08
CA ASN A 48 -8.36 13.49 14.39
C ASN A 48 -7.36 12.31 14.40
N PHE A 49 -6.26 12.42 13.65
CA PHE A 49 -5.24 11.38 13.50
C PHE A 49 -5.72 10.09 12.82
N SER A 50 -6.83 10.15 12.08
CA SER A 50 -7.26 9.03 11.24
C SER A 50 -6.33 8.86 10.03
N GLU A 51 -6.10 7.62 9.63
CA GLU A 51 -5.29 7.28 8.45
C GLU A 51 -6.22 6.93 7.27
N ASN A 52 -7.05 7.89 6.88
CA ASN A 52 -8.14 7.65 5.94
C ASN A 52 -7.71 7.85 4.49
N GLN A 53 -6.87 8.84 4.22
CA GLN A 53 -6.43 9.20 2.87
C GLN A 53 -4.92 9.00 2.77
N ILE A 54 -4.50 8.24 1.77
CA ILE A 54 -3.11 7.89 1.57
C ILE A 54 -2.72 8.31 0.15
N HIS A 55 -1.56 8.95 0.04
CA HIS A 55 -1.00 9.40 -1.23
C HIS A 55 0.43 8.88 -1.40
N PHE A 56 0.74 8.39 -2.60
CA PHE A 56 2.08 8.03 -3.04
C PHE A 56 2.46 8.96 -4.18
N LEU A 57 3.59 9.65 -4.02
CA LEU A 57 4.09 10.60 -4.99
C LEU A 57 5.49 10.21 -5.46
N THR A 58 5.78 10.44 -6.72
CA THR A 58 7.15 10.44 -7.22
C THR A 58 7.90 11.66 -6.69
N PHE A 59 9.23 11.63 -6.81
CA PHE A 59 10.09 12.70 -6.32
C PHE A 59 10.00 14.00 -7.12
N ASP A 60 9.40 14.00 -8.31
CA ASP A 60 9.04 15.21 -9.04
C ASP A 60 7.63 15.73 -8.70
N GLY A 61 6.94 15.11 -7.73
CA GLY A 61 5.66 15.58 -7.18
C GLY A 61 4.43 15.04 -7.90
N LYS A 62 4.56 14.06 -8.80
CA LYS A 62 3.40 13.43 -9.44
C LYS A 62 2.80 12.37 -8.54
N GLU A 63 1.49 12.44 -8.30
CA GLU A 63 0.74 11.39 -7.61
C GLU A 63 0.63 10.14 -8.50
N ILE A 64 1.11 9.01 -7.99
CA ILE A 64 1.11 7.72 -8.72
C ILE A 64 0.08 6.73 -8.18
N LEU A 65 -0.32 6.89 -6.93
CA LEU A 65 -1.38 6.12 -6.29
C LEU A 65 -1.96 6.98 -5.16
N ALA A 66 -3.27 7.01 -5.06
CA ALA A 66 -3.97 7.53 -3.89
C ALA A 66 -5.14 6.61 -3.54
N TYR A 67 -5.48 6.53 -2.27
CA TYR A 67 -6.70 5.84 -1.86
C TYR A 67 -7.31 6.45 -0.61
N ASP A 68 -8.63 6.29 -0.51
CA ASP A 68 -9.43 6.77 0.62
C ASP A 68 -10.21 5.59 1.21
N LYS A 69 -9.88 5.21 2.45
CA LYS A 69 -10.50 4.09 3.17
C LYS A 69 -11.97 4.31 3.52
N THR A 70 -12.40 5.58 3.61
CA THR A 70 -13.79 5.93 3.94
C THR A 70 -14.71 5.74 2.74
N SER A 71 -14.25 6.17 1.56
CA SER A 71 -15.01 5.98 0.31
C SER A 71 -14.77 4.63 -0.35
N GLY A 72 -13.63 3.98 -0.08
CA GLY A 72 -13.17 2.78 -0.78
C GLY A 72 -12.54 3.06 -2.14
N SER A 73 -12.33 4.33 -2.50
CA SER A 73 -11.73 4.71 -3.79
C SER A 73 -10.23 4.43 -3.80
N ILE A 74 -9.75 3.85 -4.91
CA ILE A 74 -8.33 3.71 -5.22
C ILE A 74 -8.12 4.31 -6.60
N THR A 75 -7.19 5.26 -6.70
CA THR A 75 -6.88 6.02 -7.92
C THR A 75 -5.40 5.92 -8.24
N TRP A 76 -5.05 5.75 -9.51
CA TRP A 76 -3.66 5.80 -9.96
C TRP A 76 -3.55 6.39 -11.37
N GLU A 77 -2.33 6.77 -11.75
CA GLU A 77 -2.05 7.29 -13.08
C GLU A 77 -0.82 6.59 -13.69
N PHE A 78 -1.06 5.79 -14.73
CA PHE A 78 0.00 5.11 -15.49
C PHE A 78 -0.08 5.40 -17.00
N ASP A 79 -1.29 5.35 -17.58
CA ASP A 79 -1.57 5.74 -18.96
C ASP A 79 -2.94 6.45 -19.03
N GLY A 80 -3.02 7.54 -18.25
CA GLY A 80 -4.27 8.18 -17.89
C GLY A 80 -4.71 7.81 -16.47
N LYS A 81 -5.73 8.54 -16.00
CA LYS A 81 -6.28 8.37 -14.65
C LYS A 81 -7.23 7.18 -14.63
N THR A 82 -6.98 6.26 -13.71
CA THR A 82 -7.86 5.12 -13.44
C THR A 82 -8.34 5.18 -12.00
N GLU A 83 -9.60 4.82 -11.77
CA GLU A 83 -10.21 4.75 -10.45
C GLU A 83 -11.03 3.46 -10.35
N VAL A 84 -10.92 2.79 -9.20
CA VAL A 84 -11.73 1.62 -8.85
C VAL A 84 -12.31 1.78 -7.45
N GLN A 85 -13.37 1.02 -7.18
CA GLN A 85 -14.00 0.98 -5.87
C GLN A 85 -13.71 -0.35 -5.17
N CYS A 86 -13.29 -0.26 -3.92
CA CYS A 86 -12.97 -1.38 -3.04
C CYS A 86 -13.69 -1.19 -1.71
N GLU A 87 -14.79 -1.92 -1.52
CA GLU A 87 -15.51 -1.90 -0.25
C GLU A 87 -14.60 -2.39 0.89
N HIS A 88 -14.64 -1.65 2.00
CA HIS A 88 -13.90 -1.97 3.23
C HIS A 88 -12.37 -2.01 3.04
N LEU A 89 -11.85 -1.07 2.26
CA LEU A 89 -10.44 -0.89 1.99
C LEU A 89 -9.62 -0.61 3.26
N GLU A 90 -8.56 -1.38 3.47
CA GLU A 90 -7.60 -1.19 4.57
C GLU A 90 -6.25 -0.65 4.09
N ASN A 91 -5.75 -1.14 2.95
CA ASN A 91 -4.54 -0.65 2.31
C ASN A 91 -4.55 -0.93 0.81
N ALA A 92 -3.73 -0.19 0.08
CA ALA A 92 -3.42 -0.49 -1.31
C ALA A 92 -1.95 -0.17 -1.64
N ARG A 93 -1.40 -0.82 -2.65
CA ARG A 93 -0.03 -0.60 -3.12
C ARG A 93 0.09 -0.85 -4.63
N LEU A 94 0.93 -0.05 -5.28
CA LEU A 94 1.34 -0.20 -6.67
C LEU A 94 2.58 -1.09 -6.75
N TYR A 95 2.50 -2.14 -7.56
CA TYR A 95 3.60 -3.04 -7.90
C TYR A 95 3.91 -2.88 -9.40
N ILE A 96 4.71 -1.85 -9.71
CA ILE A 96 4.94 -1.44 -11.10
C ILE A 96 5.61 -2.51 -11.95
N MET A 97 6.55 -3.28 -11.38
CA MET A 97 7.25 -4.36 -12.10
C MET A 97 6.28 -5.48 -12.52
N GLU A 98 5.19 -5.67 -11.79
CA GLU A 98 4.15 -6.66 -12.07
C GLU A 98 2.94 -6.05 -12.80
N SER A 99 2.96 -4.74 -13.06
CA SER A 99 1.84 -3.98 -13.63
C SER A 99 0.52 -4.21 -12.88
N LEU A 100 0.57 -4.10 -11.54
CA LEU A 100 -0.56 -4.38 -10.66
C LEU A 100 -0.76 -3.30 -9.60
N ILE A 101 -2.03 -3.02 -9.32
CA ILE A 101 -2.48 -2.45 -8.05
C ILE A 101 -3.02 -3.60 -7.20
N MET A 102 -2.63 -3.66 -5.94
CA MET A 102 -3.21 -4.59 -4.97
C MET A 102 -3.78 -3.86 -3.78
N ALA A 103 -4.86 -4.39 -3.22
CA ALA A 103 -5.47 -3.90 -2.00
C ALA A 103 -5.86 -5.02 -1.05
N ILE A 104 -5.83 -4.73 0.25
CA ILE A 104 -6.48 -5.54 1.26
C ILE A 104 -7.81 -4.89 1.62
N ALA A 105 -8.87 -5.69 1.61
CA ALA A 105 -10.17 -5.34 2.15
C ALA A 105 -10.52 -6.21 3.36
N ALA A 106 -11.17 -5.62 4.37
CA ALA A 106 -11.54 -6.31 5.61
C ALA A 106 -13.00 -6.04 5.98
N ASP A 107 -13.83 -7.07 6.08
CA ASP A 107 -15.29 -6.93 6.28
C ASP A 107 -15.74 -6.57 7.71
N GLY A 108 -14.80 -6.19 8.59
CA GLY A 108 -15.06 -5.92 10.00
C GLY A 108 -15.41 -7.15 10.85
N GLN A 109 -15.68 -8.31 10.23
CA GLN A 109 -15.92 -9.60 10.90
C GLN A 109 -14.63 -10.42 11.01
N GLY A 110 -13.52 -9.84 10.56
CA GLY A 110 -12.19 -10.44 10.58
C GLY A 110 -11.86 -11.26 9.35
N ASN A 111 -12.72 -11.28 8.33
CA ASN A 111 -12.35 -11.82 7.03
C ASN A 111 -11.61 -10.75 6.25
N THR A 112 -10.51 -11.16 5.63
CA THR A 112 -9.69 -10.28 4.81
C THR A 112 -9.51 -10.91 3.43
N LYS A 113 -9.47 -10.08 2.40
CA LYS A 113 -9.23 -10.50 1.02
C LYS A 113 -8.20 -9.60 0.36
N LEU A 114 -7.40 -10.21 -0.49
CA LEU A 114 -6.48 -9.54 -1.41
C LEU A 114 -7.21 -9.36 -2.74
N ILE A 115 -7.19 -8.15 -3.27
CA ILE A 115 -7.76 -7.82 -4.58
C ILE A 115 -6.65 -7.25 -5.44
N GLY A 116 -6.58 -7.69 -6.69
CA GLY A 116 -5.60 -7.21 -7.67
C GLY A 116 -6.26 -6.63 -8.90
N TRP A 117 -5.79 -5.49 -9.37
CA TRP A 117 -6.18 -4.88 -10.64
C TRP A 117 -4.97 -4.66 -11.54
N ARG A 118 -5.16 -4.82 -12.85
CA ARG A 118 -4.22 -4.35 -13.86
C ARG A 118 -4.21 -2.82 -13.90
N LEU A 119 -3.17 -2.23 -14.48
CA LEU A 119 -3.00 -0.78 -14.54
C LEU A 119 -4.08 -0.05 -15.37
N ASP A 120 -4.86 -0.76 -16.18
CA ASP A 120 -6.02 -0.22 -16.89
C ASP A 120 -7.34 -0.26 -16.07
N GLY A 121 -7.29 -0.78 -14.84
CA GLY A 121 -8.45 -0.93 -13.95
C GLY A 121 -9.15 -2.28 -14.06
N THR A 122 -8.71 -3.17 -14.96
CA THR A 122 -9.30 -4.50 -15.09
C THR A 122 -8.98 -5.34 -13.84
N LEU A 123 -10.02 -5.91 -13.22
CA LEU A 123 -9.86 -6.84 -12.11
C LEU A 123 -9.05 -8.07 -12.58
N ALA A 124 -7.94 -8.36 -11.89
CA ALA A 124 -7.07 -9.48 -12.16
C ALA A 124 -7.45 -10.70 -11.31
N PHE A 125 -7.63 -10.50 -10.00
CA PHE A 125 -7.97 -11.56 -9.06
C PHE A 125 -8.61 -11.04 -7.77
N GLU A 126 -9.29 -11.94 -7.05
CA GLU A 126 -9.69 -11.79 -5.66
C GLU A 126 -9.32 -13.08 -4.91
N THR A 127 -8.56 -12.96 -3.83
CA THR A 127 -8.08 -14.11 -3.05
C THR A 127 -8.38 -13.90 -1.57
N ALA A 128 -9.07 -14.85 -0.96
CA ALA A 128 -9.30 -14.84 0.48
C ALA A 128 -8.00 -15.10 1.25
N ALA A 129 -7.92 -14.61 2.48
CA ALA A 129 -6.82 -14.95 3.38
C ALA A 129 -6.66 -16.48 3.54
N PRO A 130 -5.43 -16.99 3.72
CA PRO A 130 -5.22 -18.41 3.98
C PRO A 130 -5.94 -18.84 5.27
N PRO A 131 -6.36 -20.11 5.39
CA PRO A 131 -7.05 -20.59 6.60
C PRO A 131 -6.28 -20.30 7.89
N GLU A 132 -6.96 -19.78 8.90
CA GLU A 132 -6.40 -19.38 10.21
C GLU A 132 -5.45 -18.17 10.18
N TYR A 133 -5.42 -17.43 9.06
CA TYR A 133 -4.66 -16.20 8.89
C TYR A 133 -5.58 -15.02 8.54
N LYS A 134 -5.12 -13.81 8.85
CA LYS A 134 -5.67 -12.54 8.36
C LYS A 134 -4.59 -11.77 7.61
N LEU A 135 -4.95 -11.15 6.49
CA LEU A 135 -4.06 -10.24 5.78
C LEU A 135 -3.93 -8.95 6.61
N SER A 136 -2.69 -8.51 6.84
CA SER A 136 -2.37 -7.33 7.64
C SER A 136 -1.93 -6.19 6.73
N TYR A 137 -0.78 -6.31 6.06
CA TYR A 137 -0.29 -5.28 5.14
C TYR A 137 0.48 -5.82 3.93
N LEU A 138 0.43 -5.04 2.86
CA LEU A 138 1.18 -5.28 1.62
C LEU A 138 2.64 -4.84 1.77
N SER A 139 3.57 -5.68 1.31
CA SER A 139 5.01 -5.41 1.37
C SER A 139 5.72 -5.94 0.12
N SER A 140 7.03 -5.72 0.05
CA SER A 140 7.89 -6.19 -1.03
C SER A 140 9.08 -6.94 -0.44
N VAL A 141 9.40 -8.11 -1.00
CA VAL A 141 10.65 -8.84 -0.72
C VAL A 141 11.33 -9.09 -2.04
N ASP A 142 12.59 -8.66 -2.19
CA ASP A 142 13.34 -8.71 -3.46
C ASP A 142 12.56 -8.12 -4.65
N LYS A 143 11.85 -6.99 -4.40
CA LYS A 143 10.97 -6.30 -5.37
C LYS A 143 9.77 -7.12 -5.86
N LYS A 144 9.49 -8.25 -5.23
CA LYS A 144 8.31 -9.08 -5.51
C LYS A 144 7.19 -8.79 -4.51
N PRO A 145 5.93 -8.84 -4.95
CA PRO A 145 4.80 -8.62 -4.07
C PRO A 145 4.70 -9.70 -2.99
N THR A 146 4.55 -9.24 -1.76
CA THR A 146 4.26 -10.09 -0.61
C THR A 146 3.19 -9.46 0.26
N VAL A 147 2.49 -10.30 1.02
CA VAL A 147 1.55 -9.85 2.04
C VAL A 147 1.96 -10.43 3.38
N VAL A 148 1.89 -9.59 4.41
CA VAL A 148 2.09 -10.02 5.78
C VAL A 148 0.75 -10.49 6.32
N CYS A 149 0.75 -11.71 6.86
CA CYS A 149 -0.41 -12.36 7.42
C CYS A 149 -0.22 -12.60 8.92
N GLU A 150 -1.25 -12.30 9.71
CA GLU A 150 -1.32 -12.60 11.13
C GLU A 150 -2.09 -13.89 11.36
N GLY A 151 -1.43 -14.90 11.90
CA GLY A 151 -2.04 -16.18 12.25
C GLY A 151 -2.69 -16.15 13.63
N SER A 152 -3.55 -17.15 13.89
CA SER A 152 -4.04 -17.39 15.26
C SER A 152 -2.87 -17.70 16.23
N PRO A 153 -3.04 -17.60 17.56
CA PRO A 153 -2.01 -17.99 18.52
C PRO A 153 -1.51 -19.44 18.34
N ALA A 154 -2.32 -20.33 17.75
CA ALA A 154 -1.91 -21.70 17.42
C ALA A 154 -0.90 -21.78 16.25
N LYS A 155 -0.73 -20.70 15.48
CA LYS A 155 0.28 -20.55 14.42
C LYS A 155 1.54 -19.82 14.88
N ALA A 156 1.66 -19.56 16.18
CA ALA A 156 2.86 -18.96 16.74
C ALA A 156 4.05 -19.93 16.68
N ASP A 157 5.24 -19.42 16.38
CA ASP A 157 6.47 -20.17 16.55
C ASP A 157 6.84 -20.34 18.03
N LYS A 158 7.95 -21.03 18.31
CA LYS A 158 8.45 -21.25 19.69
C LYS A 158 8.79 -19.96 20.46
N TYR A 159 8.85 -18.81 19.78
CA TYR A 159 9.09 -17.49 20.36
C TYR A 159 7.82 -16.65 20.48
N GLY A 160 6.66 -17.21 20.12
CA GLY A 160 5.37 -16.52 20.18
C GLY A 160 5.04 -15.67 18.95
N ARG A 161 5.86 -15.71 17.89
CA ARG A 161 5.62 -14.92 16.67
C ARG A 161 4.61 -15.63 15.77
N ASN A 162 3.51 -14.95 15.45
CA ASN A 162 2.43 -15.47 14.61
C ASN A 162 2.25 -14.68 13.30
N THR A 163 3.16 -13.75 12.99
CA THR A 163 3.15 -12.96 11.75
C THR A 163 4.08 -13.60 10.72
N TRP A 164 3.61 -13.74 9.48
CA TRP A 164 4.32 -14.46 8.42
C TRP A 164 4.18 -13.75 7.08
N HIS A 165 5.24 -13.72 6.29
CA HIS A 165 5.17 -13.27 4.89
C HIS A 165 4.65 -14.38 3.98
N PHE A 166 3.77 -14.00 3.07
CA PHE A 166 3.31 -14.82 1.95
C PHE A 166 3.71 -14.12 0.66
N SER A 167 4.39 -14.83 -0.24
CA SER A 167 4.58 -14.36 -1.62
C SER A 167 3.27 -14.46 -2.38
N ILE A 168 3.04 -13.49 -3.26
CA ILE A 168 1.84 -13.40 -4.07
C ILE A 168 2.20 -13.77 -5.52
N ASP A 169 1.52 -14.75 -6.09
CA ASP A 169 1.56 -14.98 -7.54
C ASP A 169 0.79 -13.84 -8.24
N ALA A 170 1.50 -12.98 -8.97
CA ALA A 170 0.94 -11.80 -9.62
C ALA A 170 -0.09 -12.12 -10.75
N ALA A 171 -0.10 -13.35 -11.27
CA ALA A 171 -1.06 -13.73 -12.30
C ALA A 171 -2.39 -14.17 -11.69
N THR A 172 -2.35 -14.86 -10.55
CA THR A 172 -3.50 -15.59 -9.99
C THR A 172 -3.97 -15.06 -8.63
N GLY A 173 -3.13 -14.32 -7.92
CA GLY A 173 -3.35 -13.92 -6.53
C GLY A 173 -3.02 -15.00 -5.51
N GLU A 174 -2.52 -16.17 -5.93
CA GLU A 174 -2.21 -17.28 -5.03
C GLU A 174 -1.20 -16.87 -3.96
N LEU A 175 -1.50 -17.22 -2.71
CA LEU A 175 -0.69 -16.89 -1.54
C LEU A 175 0.16 -18.09 -1.13
N ILE A 176 1.47 -17.97 -1.30
CA ILE A 176 2.43 -19.02 -0.97
C ILE A 176 3.21 -18.59 0.28
N LYS A 177 3.10 -19.36 1.37
CA LYS A 177 3.79 -19.04 2.62
C LYS A 177 5.30 -19.05 2.40
N SER A 178 5.98 -17.96 2.74
CA SER A 178 7.44 -17.91 2.74
C SER A 178 7.98 -18.70 3.93
N GLU A 179 9.04 -19.50 3.72
CA GLU A 179 9.74 -20.18 4.81
C GLU A 179 10.70 -19.26 5.58
N LEU A 180 10.95 -18.06 5.05
CA LEU A 180 11.83 -17.07 5.65
C LEU A 180 11.00 -16.01 6.38
N ALA A 181 11.12 -15.99 7.70
CA ALA A 181 10.83 -14.81 8.50
C ALA A 181 12.00 -13.83 8.27
N HIS A 182 11.79 -12.82 7.43
CA HIS A 182 12.71 -11.70 7.29
C HIS A 182 12.45 -10.67 8.39
#